data_AF-A0A957HAL6-F1
#
_entry.id   AF-A0A957HAL6-F1
#
_cell.length_a   1.000
_cell.length_b   1.000
_cell.length_c   1.000
_cell.angle_alpha   90.00
_cell.angle_beta   90.00
_cell.angle_gamma   90.00
#
_symmetry.space_group_name_H-M   'P 1'
#
loop_
_entity.id
_entity.type
_entity.pdbx_description
1 polymer ?
#
loop_
_entity_poly.entity_id
_entity_poly.type
_entity_poly.pdbx_seq_one_letter_code
_entity_poly.pdbx_strand_id
1 'polypeptide(L)'
;MTRAEKISLLAIPIVILIGGLLAWAGSQGSASRFGLPLYAWGILLAFLLQWIAFVPAYQRQTEKFYDLTGSLTYLSVTLLALLLSPAIDLRASLLALLIVIWAVRLGSFLYQRVHKAGADSRFDEIKRSG
;
A
#
# COMPACT_ATOMS: atom_id res chain seq x y z
N MET A 1 -16.69 23.09 -10.84
CA MET A 1 -15.83 21.90 -10.90
C MET A 1 -14.48 22.25 -11.49
N THR A 2 -13.42 22.16 -10.72
CA THR A 2 -12.03 22.38 -11.15
C THR A 2 -11.54 21.22 -12.03
N ARG A 3 -10.47 21.44 -12.80
CA ARG A 3 -9.85 20.37 -13.61
C ARG A 3 -9.38 19.20 -12.74
N ALA A 4 -8.89 19.49 -11.53
CA ALA A 4 -8.47 18.49 -10.56
C ALA A 4 -9.64 17.63 -10.07
N GLU A 5 -10.78 18.24 -9.72
CA GLU A 5 -11.99 17.50 -9.30
C GLU A 5 -12.51 16.55 -10.37
N LYS A 6 -12.52 16.98 -11.63
CA LYS A 6 -12.91 16.13 -12.78
C LYS A 6 -12.00 14.91 -12.93
N ILE A 7 -10.69 15.10 -12.76
CA ILE A 7 -9.72 14.00 -12.82
C ILE A 7 -9.94 13.02 -11.67
N SER A 8 -10.09 13.50 -10.44
CA SER A 8 -10.32 12.63 -9.27
C SER A 8 -11.61 11.82 -9.37
N LEU A 9 -12.69 12.44 -9.86
CA LEU A 9 -13.98 11.76 -10.07
C LEU A 9 -13.90 10.61 -11.08
N LEU A 10 -13.03 10.71 -12.08
CA LEU A 10 -12.79 9.64 -13.05
C LEU A 10 -11.75 8.63 -12.53
N ALA A 11 -10.69 9.09 -11.87
CA ALA A 11 -9.58 8.25 -11.45
C ALA A 11 -9.97 7.25 -10.35
N ILE A 12 -10.74 7.68 -9.35
CA ILE A 12 -11.14 6.83 -8.22
C ILE A 12 -11.89 5.57 -8.68
N PRO A 13 -12.99 5.67 -9.47
CA PRO A 13 -13.70 4.47 -9.91
C PRO A 13 -12.85 3.59 -10.83
N ILE A 14 -11.97 4.17 -11.65
CA ILE A 14 -11.04 3.39 -12.49
C ILE A 14 -10.06 2.59 -11.63
N VAL A 15 -9.48 3.20 -10.59
CA VAL A 15 -8.55 2.50 -9.68
C VAL A 15 -9.25 1.38 -8.93
N ILE A 16 -10.47 1.61 -8.45
CA ILE A 16 -11.28 0.57 -7.79
C ILE A 16 -11.61 -0.55 -8.76
N LEU A 17 -12.00 -0.22 -10.00
CA LEU A 17 -12.30 -1.20 -11.05
C LEU A 17 -11.07 -2.06 -11.37
N ILE A 18 -9.90 -1.45 -11.57
CA ILE A 18 -8.65 -2.16 -11.83
C ILE A 18 -8.31 -3.07 -10.63
N GLY A 19 -8.45 -2.56 -9.40
CA GLY A 19 -8.25 -3.37 -8.19
C GLY A 19 -9.19 -4.57 -8.12
N GLY A 20 -10.46 -4.39 -8.47
CA GLY A 20 -11.45 -5.47 -8.55
C GLY A 20 -11.14 -6.49 -9.65
N LEU A 21 -10.71 -6.04 -10.82
CA LEU A 21 -10.30 -6.92 -11.92
C LEU A 21 -9.05 -7.71 -11.57
N LEU A 22 -8.06 -7.09 -10.91
CA LEU A 22 -6.88 -7.78 -10.39
C LEU A 22 -7.26 -8.81 -9.35
N ALA A 23 -8.15 -8.45 -8.41
CA ALA A 23 -8.66 -9.38 -7.42
C ALA A 23 -9.34 -10.58 -8.07
N TRP A 24 -10.17 -10.36 -9.08
CA TRP A 24 -10.82 -11.43 -9.81
C TRP A 24 -9.83 -12.30 -10.57
N ALA A 25 -8.90 -11.70 -11.32
CA ALA A 25 -7.91 -12.41 -12.12
C ALA A 25 -6.94 -13.23 -11.25
N GLY A 26 -6.36 -12.63 -10.20
CA GLY A 26 -5.42 -13.30 -9.32
C GLY A 26 -6.05 -14.27 -8.32
N SER A 27 -7.38 -14.22 -8.14
CA SER A 27 -8.11 -15.22 -7.35
C SER A 27 -8.27 -16.56 -8.07
N GLN A 28 -8.09 -16.60 -9.39
CA GLN A 28 -8.18 -17.85 -10.16
C GLN A 28 -7.06 -18.80 -9.74
N GLY A 29 -7.42 -19.93 -9.11
CA GLY A 29 -6.46 -20.90 -8.59
C GLY A 29 -5.79 -20.50 -7.27
N SER A 30 -6.20 -19.39 -6.65
CA SER A 30 -5.76 -19.02 -5.31
C SER A 30 -6.47 -19.88 -4.25
N ALA A 31 -5.77 -20.25 -3.19
CA ALA A 31 -6.41 -20.92 -2.06
C ALA A 31 -7.46 -19.99 -1.42
N SER A 32 -8.53 -20.56 -0.87
CA SER A 32 -9.61 -19.82 -0.22
C SER A 32 -9.56 -19.97 1.30
N ARG A 33 -9.74 -18.86 2.02
CA ARG A 33 -9.85 -18.85 3.49
C ARG A 33 -11.05 -18.00 3.91
N PHE A 34 -11.89 -18.53 4.79
CA PHE A 34 -13.15 -17.88 5.23
C PHE A 34 -14.08 -17.45 4.09
N GLY A 35 -14.15 -18.25 3.01
CA GLY A 35 -15.02 -17.97 1.86
C GLY A 35 -14.46 -16.94 0.86
N LEU A 36 -13.27 -16.39 1.10
CA LEU A 36 -12.61 -15.46 0.17
C LEU A 36 -11.23 -16.00 -0.30
N PRO A 37 -10.85 -15.78 -1.56
CA PRO A 37 -9.51 -16.10 -2.06
C PRO A 37 -8.41 -15.34 -1.32
N LEU A 38 -7.25 -15.96 -1.10
CA LEU A 38 -6.10 -15.32 -0.46
C LEU A 38 -5.64 -14.06 -1.19
N TYR A 39 -5.70 -14.08 -2.52
CA TYR A 39 -5.35 -12.93 -3.33
C TYR A 39 -6.28 -11.74 -3.08
N ALA A 40 -7.59 -12.00 -2.93
CA ALA A 40 -8.58 -10.98 -2.59
C ALA A 40 -8.35 -10.40 -1.19
N TRP A 41 -7.98 -11.24 -0.21
CA TRP A 41 -7.57 -10.78 1.12
C TRP A 41 -6.38 -9.82 1.08
N GLY A 42 -5.37 -10.14 0.26
CA GLY A 42 -4.19 -9.29 0.07
C GLY A 42 -4.54 -7.91 -0.51
N ILE A 43 -5.39 -7.88 -1.56
CA ILE A 43 -5.84 -6.61 -2.16
C ILE A 43 -6.68 -5.80 -1.18
N LEU A 44 -7.61 -6.44 -0.47
CA LEU A 44 -8.46 -5.77 0.51
C LEU A 44 -7.61 -5.11 1.60
N LEU A 45 -6.63 -5.84 2.16
CA LEU A 45 -5.73 -5.28 3.17
C LEU A 45 -4.89 -4.13 2.59
N ALA A 46 -4.39 -4.24 1.37
CA ALA A 46 -3.61 -3.19 0.72
C ALA A 46 -4.41 -1.89 0.56
N PHE A 47 -5.65 -1.98 0.05
CA PHE A 47 -6.54 -0.82 -0.06
C PHE A 47 -6.89 -0.23 1.31
N LEU A 48 -7.19 -1.08 2.29
CA LEU A 48 -7.51 -0.65 3.66
C LEU A 48 -6.34 0.14 4.27
N LEU A 49 -5.11 -0.38 4.21
CA LEU A 49 -3.93 0.29 4.73
C LEU A 49 -3.68 1.61 3.99
N GLN A 50 -3.83 1.63 2.66
CA GLN A 50 -3.64 2.85 1.88
C GLN A 50 -4.68 3.93 2.22
N TRP A 51 -5.94 3.55 2.43
CA TRP A 51 -6.97 4.49 2.89
C TRP A 51 -6.73 4.99 4.31
N ILE A 52 -6.35 4.09 5.24
CA ILE A 52 -6.01 4.48 6.62
C ILE A 52 -4.85 5.45 6.63
N ALA A 53 -3.81 5.22 5.81
CA ALA A 53 -2.65 6.10 5.71
C ALA A 53 -2.95 7.41 4.98
N PHE A 54 -3.91 7.40 4.04
CA PHE A 54 -4.35 8.60 3.34
C PHE A 54 -4.98 9.63 4.28
N VAL A 55 -5.79 9.21 5.26
CA VAL A 55 -6.44 10.13 6.23
C VAL A 55 -5.45 11.06 6.97
N PRO A 56 -4.43 10.55 7.68
CA PRO A 56 -3.45 11.40 8.37
C PRO A 56 -2.53 12.13 7.39
N ALA A 57 -2.23 11.55 6.21
CA ALA A 57 -1.43 12.21 5.18
C ALA A 57 -2.15 13.45 4.64
N TYR A 58 -3.46 13.35 4.42
CA TYR A 58 -4.30 14.47 4.00
C TYR A 58 -4.40 15.55 5.08
N GLN A 59 -4.65 15.15 6.34
CA GLN A 59 -4.76 16.10 7.46
C GLN A 59 -3.46 16.85 7.74
N ARG A 60 -2.31 16.18 7.66
CA ARG A 60 -1.01 16.75 8.00
C ARG A 60 -0.26 17.32 6.78
N GLN A 61 -0.82 17.17 5.57
CA GLN A 61 -0.22 17.55 4.29
C GLN A 61 1.28 17.24 4.23
N THR A 62 1.65 16.03 4.68
CA THR A 62 3.06 15.66 4.85
C THR A 62 3.37 14.40 4.07
N GLU A 63 4.38 14.49 3.20
CA GLU A 63 4.90 13.35 2.45
C GLU A 63 5.74 12.41 3.32
N LYS A 64 6.08 12.81 4.56
CA LYS A 64 7.03 12.08 5.41
C LYS A 64 6.67 10.60 5.62
N PHE A 65 5.39 10.25 5.52
CA PHE A 65 4.89 8.91 5.80
C PHE A 65 4.47 8.12 4.55
N TYR A 66 4.54 8.72 3.36
CA TYR A 66 4.05 8.07 2.14
C TYR A 66 4.89 6.82 1.81
N ASP A 67 6.21 6.96 1.84
CA ASP A 67 7.15 5.87 1.56
C ASP A 67 7.13 4.77 2.64
N LEU A 68 6.95 5.15 3.91
CA LEU A 68 6.86 4.19 5.02
C LEU A 68 5.60 3.34 4.91
N THR A 69 4.49 3.96 4.52
CA THR A 69 3.20 3.27 4.29
C THR A 69 3.34 2.17 3.24
N GLY A 70 4.06 2.44 2.15
CA GLY A 70 4.32 1.44 1.12
C GLY A 70 5.05 0.21 1.67
N SER A 71 6.17 0.44 2.39
CA SER A 71 6.93 -0.67 3.01
C SER A 71 6.13 -1.46 4.05
N LEU A 72 5.31 -0.77 4.85
CA LEU A 72 4.41 -1.40 5.83
C LEU A 72 3.33 -2.24 5.15
N THR A 73 2.80 -1.77 4.02
CA THR A 73 1.80 -2.51 3.24
C THR A 73 2.40 -3.80 2.68
N TYR A 74 3.61 -3.77 2.12
CA TYR A 74 4.32 -4.97 1.67
C TYR A 74 4.51 -5.99 2.80
N LEU A 75 4.99 -5.54 3.95
CA LEU A 75 5.18 -6.41 5.11
C LEU A 75 3.85 -7.01 5.60
N SER A 76 2.80 -6.20 5.67
CA SER A 76 1.49 -6.61 6.17
C SER A 76 0.81 -7.62 5.24
N VAL A 77 0.82 -7.36 3.93
CA VAL A 77 0.25 -8.28 2.93
C VAL A 77 1.02 -9.59 2.87
N THR A 78 2.35 -9.53 2.95
CA THR A 78 3.20 -10.75 2.98
C THR A 78 2.91 -11.58 4.22
N LEU A 79 2.83 -10.95 5.39
CA LEU A 79 2.49 -11.64 6.63
C LEU A 79 1.09 -12.25 6.57
N LEU A 80 0.10 -11.51 6.06
CA LEU A 80 -1.26 -12.03 5.88
C LEU A 80 -1.28 -13.25 4.95
N ALA A 81 -0.56 -13.17 3.83
CA ALA A 81 -0.48 -14.27 2.88
C ALA A 81 0.11 -15.54 3.52
N LEU A 82 1.17 -15.40 4.33
CA LEU A 82 1.74 -16.52 5.08
C LEU A 82 0.76 -17.08 6.12
N LEU A 83 0.10 -16.22 6.90
CA LEU A 83 -0.80 -16.63 7.99
C LEU A 83 -2.06 -17.34 7.48
N LEU A 84 -2.57 -16.94 6.32
CA LEU A 84 -3.78 -17.51 5.75
C LEU A 84 -3.48 -18.64 4.75
N SER A 85 -2.23 -18.82 4.33
CA SER A 85 -1.85 -19.90 3.42
C SER A 85 -2.08 -21.27 4.07
N PRO A 86 -2.77 -22.20 3.39
CA PRO A 86 -2.99 -23.56 3.92
C PRO A 86 -1.70 -24.37 4.01
N ALA A 87 -0.69 -24.05 3.18
CA ALA A 87 0.62 -24.66 3.20
C ALA A 87 1.68 -23.60 2.88
N ILE A 88 2.79 -23.64 3.61
CA ILE A 88 3.94 -22.78 3.37
C ILE A 88 5.06 -23.70 2.90
N ASP A 89 5.43 -23.60 1.63
CA ASP A 89 6.56 -24.33 1.07
C ASP A 89 7.86 -23.52 1.18
N LEU A 90 8.99 -24.14 0.86
CA LEU A 90 10.30 -23.49 0.90
C LEU A 90 10.34 -22.25 -0.01
N ARG A 91 9.68 -22.31 -1.17
CA ARG A 91 9.62 -21.21 -2.13
C ARG A 91 8.88 -20.00 -1.55
N ALA A 92 7.70 -20.21 -0.98
CA ALA A 92 6.95 -19.14 -0.31
C ALA A 92 7.74 -18.53 0.85
N SER A 93 8.43 -19.36 1.63
CA SER A 93 9.24 -18.90 2.77
C SER A 93 10.43 -18.04 2.32
N LEU A 94 11.13 -18.46 1.26
CA LEU A 94 12.23 -17.71 0.67
C LEU A 94 11.75 -16.38 0.08
N LEU A 95 10.64 -16.39 -0.66
CA LEU A 95 10.05 -15.16 -1.22
C LEU A 95 9.65 -14.20 -0.12
N ALA A 96 8.98 -14.68 0.93
CA ALA A 96 8.60 -13.83 2.05
C ALA A 96 9.82 -13.24 2.78
N LEU A 97 10.87 -14.03 3.00
CA LEU A 97 12.12 -13.55 3.59
C LEU A 97 12.75 -12.44 2.74
N LEU A 98 12.82 -12.62 1.43
CA LEU A 98 13.37 -11.62 0.51
C LEU A 98 12.54 -10.34 0.51
N ILE A 99 11.20 -10.44 0.53
CA ILE A 99 10.31 -9.28 0.62
C ILE A 99 10.53 -8.54 1.94
N VAL A 100 10.64 -9.25 3.07
CA VAL A 100 10.91 -8.64 4.37
C VAL A 100 12.25 -7.92 4.38
N ILE A 101 13.32 -8.55 3.90
CA ILE A 101 14.65 -7.94 3.80
C ILE A 101 14.58 -6.68 2.94
N TRP A 102 13.95 -6.76 1.78
CA TRP A 102 13.81 -5.62 0.87
C TRP A 102 13.00 -4.48 1.49
N ALA A 103 11.84 -4.78 2.07
CA ALA A 103 10.95 -3.78 2.65
C ALA A 103 11.59 -3.09 3.86
N VAL A 104 12.29 -3.84 4.73
CA VAL A 104 13.03 -3.28 5.87
C VAL A 104 14.19 -2.42 5.40
N ARG A 105 15.00 -2.90 4.44
CA ARG A 105 16.13 -2.13 3.89
C ARG A 105 15.66 -0.83 3.25
N LEU A 106 14.70 -0.90 2.33
CA LEU A 106 14.20 0.26 1.59
C LEU A 106 13.45 1.22 2.53
N GLY A 107 12.55 0.70 3.36
CA GLY A 107 11.78 1.50 4.33
C GLY A 107 12.69 2.24 5.31
N SER A 108 13.73 1.58 5.83
CA SER A 108 14.70 2.20 6.73
C SER A 108 15.51 3.30 6.03
N PHE A 109 15.97 3.05 4.79
CA PHE A 109 16.70 4.04 4.00
C PHE A 109 15.84 5.29 3.72
N LEU A 110 14.58 5.11 3.31
CA LEU A 110 13.66 6.20 3.02
C LEU A 110 13.31 6.99 4.29
N TYR A 111 13.03 6.30 5.40
CA TYR A 111 12.80 6.95 6.69
C TYR A 111 14.00 7.80 7.13
N GLN A 112 15.22 7.27 7.02
CA GLN A 112 16.44 8.01 7.35
C GLN A 112 16.63 9.25 6.45
N ARG A 113 16.35 9.13 5.15
CA ARG A 113 16.42 10.25 4.20
C ARG A 113 15.45 11.36 4.58
N VAL A 114 14.19 11.01 4.85
CA VAL A 114 13.15 11.95 5.23
C VAL A 114 13.46 12.63 6.57
N HIS A 115 13.99 11.89 7.54
CA HIS A 115 14.36 12.44 8.84
C HIS A 115 15.54 13.42 8.72
N LYS A 116 16.56 13.10 7.91
CA LYS A 116 17.71 13.99 7.66
C LYS A 116 17.36 15.23 6.83
N ALA A 117 16.37 15.14 5.93
CA ALA A 117 15.94 16.26 5.11
C ALA A 117 15.14 17.32 5.89
N GLY A 118 14.72 17.05 7.14
CA GLY A 118 14.10 18.02 8.04
C GLY A 118 12.64 18.39 7.68
N ALA A 119 12.41 18.83 6.46
CA ALA A 119 11.12 19.06 5.79
C ALA A 119 11.39 19.44 4.32
N ASP A 120 10.56 18.97 3.38
CA ASP A 120 10.67 19.38 1.97
C ASP A 120 9.98 20.74 1.77
N SER A 121 10.75 21.74 1.32
CA SER A 121 10.29 23.11 1.08
C SER A 121 9.23 23.22 -0.03
N ARG A 122 9.02 22.18 -0.84
CA ARG A 122 7.95 22.14 -1.86
C ARG A 122 6.54 22.24 -1.26
N PHE A 123 6.35 21.87 0.00
CA PHE A 123 5.05 21.98 0.68
C PHE A 123 4.76 23.35 1.29
N ASP A 124 5.73 24.27 1.28
CA ASP A 124 5.49 25.64 1.71
C ASP A 124 4.54 26.39 0.76
N GLU A 125 4.48 25.98 -0.52
CA GLU A 125 3.53 26.51 -1.50
C GLU A 125 2.08 26.06 -1.23
N ILE A 126 1.88 24.83 -0.75
CA ILE A 126 0.54 24.30 -0.42
C ILE A 126 -0.02 24.95 0.85
N LYS A 127 0.85 25.30 1.82
CA LYS A 127 0.45 25.96 3.07
C LYS A 127 -0.05 27.41 2.94
N ARG A 128 0.23 28.11 1.84
CA ARG A 128 -0.16 29.54 1.67
C ARG A 128 -1.51 29.79 1.01
N SER A 129 -2.23 28.74 0.60
CA SER A 129 -3.48 28.87 -0.17
C SER A 129 -4.74 28.41 0.58
N GLY A 130 -4.65 28.26 1.91
CA GLY A 130 -5.79 28.08 2.81
C GLY A 130 -6.21 29.40 3.44
#